data_AF-A0A968FR55-F1
#
_entry.id   AF-A0A968FR55-F1
#
_cell.length_a   1.000
_cell.length_b   1.000
_cell.length_c   1.000
_cell.angle_alpha   90.00
_cell.angle_beta   90.00
_cell.angle_gamma   90.00
#
_symmetry.space_group_name_H-M   'P 1'
#
loop_
_entity.id
_entity.type
_entity.pdbx_description
1 polymer ?
#
loop_
_entity_poly.entity_id
_entity_poly.type
_entity_poly.pdbx_seq_one_letter_code
_entity_poly.pdbx_strand_id
1 'polypeptide(L)'
;ESLWTPTAREMETAEALLPQYFSDKIARLKFQDSCHERGYFHIQPLNQFFRQYAGLVMDGQRFLYLNFFNKSYAGGNLGASREWRFEPVMICDGGPDFWGLEFDLEKQRFQNPRFNGWLSECP
;
A
#
# COMPACT_ATOMS: atom_id res chain seq x y z
N GLU A 1 -7.70 3.23 18.70
CA GLU A 1 -7.96 3.49 17.27
C GLU A 1 -9.39 3.08 16.95
N SER A 2 -10.07 3.82 16.07
CA SER A 2 -11.40 3.44 15.58
C SER A 2 -11.46 3.49 14.05
N LEU A 3 -12.36 2.71 13.48
CA LEU A 3 -12.61 2.70 12.04
C LEU A 3 -13.73 3.67 11.68
N TRP A 4 -13.60 4.31 10.52
CA TRP A 4 -14.66 5.12 9.92
C TRP A 4 -14.70 4.87 8.41
N THR A 5 -15.80 5.23 7.77
CA THR A 5 -15.99 5.01 6.33
C THR A 5 -15.56 6.25 5.53
N PRO A 6 -14.50 6.18 4.72
CA PRO A 6 -14.07 7.28 3.86
C PRO A 6 -15.11 7.67 2.83
N THR A 7 -15.20 8.97 2.52
CA THR A 7 -16.03 9.45 1.42
C THR A 7 -15.28 9.34 0.08
N ALA A 8 -16.03 9.29 -1.03
CA ALA A 8 -15.45 9.28 -2.38
C ALA A 8 -14.50 10.46 -2.62
N ARG A 9 -14.88 11.66 -2.16
CA ARG A 9 -14.08 12.88 -2.32
C ARG A 9 -12.74 12.82 -1.58
N GLU A 10 -12.72 12.23 -0.39
CA GLU A 10 -11.49 12.06 0.40
C GLU A 10 -10.55 11.05 -0.29
N MET A 11 -11.10 9.96 -0.85
CA MET A 11 -10.34 8.99 -1.64
C MET A 11 -9.79 9.61 -2.93
N GLU A 12 -10.60 10.39 -3.65
CA GLU A 12 -10.18 11.12 -4.86
C GLU A 12 -9.05 12.11 -4.58
N THR A 13 -9.09 12.79 -3.43
CA THR A 13 -8.04 13.74 -3.02
C THR A 13 -6.72 13.02 -2.81
N ALA A 14 -6.72 11.87 -2.12
CA ALA A 14 -5.53 11.05 -1.96
C ALA A 14 -5.02 10.55 -3.32
N GLU A 15 -5.91 10.04 -4.16
CA GLU A 15 -5.59 9.55 -5.51
C GLU A 15 -4.97 10.60 -6.42
N ALA A 16 -5.39 11.87 -6.32
CA ALA A 16 -4.79 12.95 -7.10
C ALA A 16 -3.32 13.23 -6.72
N LEU A 17 -2.96 13.05 -5.45
CA LEU A 17 -1.61 13.33 -4.93
C LEU A 17 -0.68 12.10 -5.00
N LEU A 18 -1.26 10.91 -5.09
CA LEU A 18 -0.54 9.64 -5.00
C LEU A 18 0.53 9.44 -6.09
N PRO A 19 0.30 9.77 -7.38
CA PRO A 19 1.31 9.58 -8.42
C PRO A 19 2.60 10.36 -8.16
N GLN A 20 2.48 11.60 -7.68
CA GLN A 20 3.64 12.44 -7.36
C GLN A 20 4.41 11.87 -6.18
N TYR A 21 3.72 11.53 -5.09
CA TYR A 21 4.36 10.94 -3.90
C TYR A 21 5.04 9.61 -4.24
N PHE A 22 4.38 8.78 -5.05
CA PHE A 22 4.93 7.51 -5.50
C PHE A 22 6.24 7.70 -6.26
N SER A 23 6.25 8.59 -7.26
CA SER A 23 7.45 8.89 -8.06
C SER A 23 8.60 9.46 -7.20
N ASP A 24 8.26 10.31 -6.23
CA ASP A 24 9.25 11.01 -5.43
C ASP A 24 9.87 10.20 -4.29
N LYS A 25 9.07 9.30 -3.70
CA LYS A 25 9.44 8.57 -2.49
C LYS A 25 9.49 7.07 -2.74
N ILE A 26 8.37 6.49 -3.18
CA ILE A 26 8.18 5.03 -3.22
C ILE A 26 8.99 4.37 -4.35
N ALA A 27 8.92 4.88 -5.57
CA ALA A 27 9.61 4.33 -6.74
C ALA A 27 11.14 4.38 -6.62
N ARG A 28 11.65 5.24 -5.73
CA ARG A 28 13.08 5.41 -5.46
C ARG A 28 13.58 4.52 -4.33
N LEU A 29 12.68 3.83 -3.61
CA LEU A 29 13.07 2.88 -2.57
C LEU A 29 13.85 1.73 -3.23
N LYS A 30 14.93 1.36 -2.56
CA LYS A 30 15.75 0.21 -2.92
C LYS A 30 15.59 -0.81 -1.81
N PHE A 31 15.00 -1.95 -2.15
CA PHE A 31 14.91 -3.06 -1.22
C PHE A 31 16.10 -3.97 -1.46
N GLN A 32 16.96 -4.09 -0.44
CA GLN A 32 18.13 -4.94 -0.52
C GLN A 32 17.69 -6.39 -0.37
N ASP A 33 17.99 -7.19 -1.38
CA ASP A 33 17.91 -8.63 -1.25
C ASP A 33 19.18 -9.14 -0.59
N SER A 34 19.10 -9.64 0.63
CA SER A 34 20.20 -10.33 1.28
C SER A 34 20.51 -11.70 0.63
N CYS A 35 19.61 -12.23 -0.20
CA CYS A 35 19.72 -13.57 -0.81
C CYS A 35 20.34 -13.56 -2.22
N HIS A 36 20.48 -12.40 -2.85
CA HIS A 36 21.14 -12.27 -4.15
C HIS A 36 22.20 -11.17 -4.07
N GLU A 37 23.47 -11.54 -4.23
CA GLU A 37 24.64 -10.66 -4.06
C GLU A 37 24.61 -9.36 -4.89
N ARG A 38 23.67 -9.19 -5.84
CA ARG A 38 23.53 -8.00 -6.70
C ARG A 38 22.09 -7.68 -7.15
N GLY A 39 21.08 -7.85 -6.29
CA GLY A 39 19.70 -7.50 -6.63
C GLY A 39 19.11 -6.43 -5.71
N TYR A 40 18.85 -5.23 -6.22
CA TYR A 40 17.85 -4.36 -5.59
C TYR A 40 16.50 -4.70 -6.20
N PHE A 41 15.49 -4.99 -5.37
CA PHE A 41 14.13 -5.02 -5.88
C PHE A 41 13.62 -3.60 -6.06
N HIS A 42 13.03 -3.37 -7.22
CA HIS A 42 12.27 -2.16 -7.51
C HIS A 42 10.80 -2.46 -7.32
N ILE A 43 10.10 -1.51 -6.70
CA ILE A 43 8.64 -1.52 -6.69
C ILE A 43 8.13 -1.43 -8.12
N GLN A 44 7.12 -2.25 -8.43
CA GLN A 44 6.42 -2.20 -9.70
C GLN A 44 5.73 -0.84 -9.90
N PRO A 45 5.43 -0.43 -11.14
CA PRO A 45 4.68 0.81 -11.37
C PRO A 45 3.33 0.83 -10.64
N LEU A 46 2.89 2.00 -10.20
CA LEU A 46 1.68 2.19 -9.40
C LEU A 46 0.39 1.60 -10.04
N ASN A 47 0.35 1.44 -11.37
CA ASN A 47 -0.78 0.84 -12.09
C ASN A 47 -0.85 -0.70 -11.97
N GLN A 48 0.20 -1.35 -11.44
CA GLN A 48 0.23 -2.79 -11.19
C GLN A 48 -0.43 -3.17 -9.87
N PHE A 49 -0.88 -2.21 -9.06
CA PHE A 49 -1.50 -2.48 -7.77
C PHE A 49 -3.00 -2.27 -7.80
N PHE A 50 -3.73 -3.17 -7.13
CA PHE A 50 -5.05 -2.84 -6.58
C PHE A 50 -4.89 -2.00 -5.32
N ARG A 51 -5.94 -1.24 -5.00
CA ARG A 51 -5.97 -0.31 -3.87
C ARG A 51 -7.24 -0.53 -3.07
N GLN A 52 -7.08 -0.74 -1.78
CA GLN A 52 -8.16 -0.82 -0.81
C GLN A 52 -7.99 0.32 0.20
N TYR A 53 -9.09 0.91 0.63
CA TYR A 53 -9.11 2.08 1.49
C TYR A 53 -9.80 1.75 2.81
N ALA A 54 -9.19 2.18 3.90
CA ALA A 54 -9.78 2.12 5.23
C ALA A 54 -9.64 3.47 5.92
N GLY A 55 -10.71 3.93 6.58
CA GLY A 55 -10.63 5.11 7.43
C GLY A 55 -10.12 4.72 8.81
N LEU A 56 -9.04 5.36 9.26
CA LEU A 56 -8.47 5.20 10.59
C LEU A 56 -8.64 6.50 11.39
N VAL A 57 -8.94 6.37 12.68
CA VAL A 57 -8.84 7.47 13.64
C VAL A 57 -7.77 7.12 14.69
N MET A 58 -6.70 7.92 14.70
CA MET A 58 -5.58 7.81 15.64
C MET A 58 -5.48 9.12 16.40
N ASP A 59 -5.54 9.07 17.73
CA ASP A 59 -5.47 10.25 18.62
C ASP A 59 -6.46 11.39 18.25
N GLY A 60 -7.66 11.01 17.77
CA GLY A 60 -8.70 11.94 17.34
C GLY A 60 -8.51 12.51 15.93
N GLN A 61 -7.39 12.22 15.27
CA GLN A 61 -7.10 12.66 13.91
C GLN A 61 -7.50 11.59 12.88
N ARG A 62 -8.07 12.02 11.74
CA ARG A 62 -8.53 11.12 10.67
C ARG A 62 -7.44 10.89 9.64
N PHE A 63 -7.20 9.61 9.35
CA PHE A 63 -6.31 9.14 8.31
C PHE A 63 -7.06 8.25 7.34
N LEU A 64 -6.64 8.30 6.08
CA LEU A 64 -7.01 7.31 5.07
C LEU A 64 -5.84 6.35 4.91
N TYR A 65 -6.05 5.09 5.26
CA TYR A 65 -5.09 4.03 5.00
C TYR A 65 -5.34 3.43 3.62
N LEU A 66 -4.28 3.37 2.81
CA LEU A 66 -4.28 2.77 1.49
C LEU A 66 -3.48 1.47 1.56
N ASN A 67 -4.15 0.36 1.30
CA ASN A 67 -3.53 -0.94 1.14
C ASN A 67 -3.32 -1.24 -0.36
N PHE A 68 -2.09 -1.55 -0.73
CA PHE A 68 -1.67 -1.84 -2.10
C PHE A 68 -1.26 -3.29 -2.22
N PHE A 69 -1.79 -3.98 -3.23
CA PHE A 69 -1.38 -5.34 -3.54
C PHE A 69 -1.30 -5.57 -5.04
N ASN A 70 -0.25 -6.24 -5.48
CA ASN A 70 0.05 -6.41 -6.90
C ASN A 70 -1.02 -7.28 -7.59
N LYS A 71 -1.49 -6.83 -8.75
CA LYS A 71 -2.49 -7.47 -9.60
C LYS A 71 -2.06 -8.86 -10.08
N SER A 72 -0.77 -9.14 -10.16
CA SER A 72 -0.27 -10.48 -10.49
C SER A 72 -0.74 -11.54 -9.50
N TYR A 73 -0.86 -11.20 -8.21
CA TYR A 73 -1.38 -12.09 -7.17
C TYR A 73 -2.90 -12.20 -7.18
N ALA A 74 -3.59 -11.32 -7.90
CA ALA A 74 -5.02 -11.41 -8.10
C ALA A 74 -5.43 -12.39 -9.20
N GLY A 75 -4.47 -13.11 -9.82
CA GLY A 75 -4.72 -14.13 -10.86
C GLY A 75 -5.50 -15.37 -10.40
N GLY A 76 -5.92 -15.44 -9.13
CA GLY A 76 -6.82 -16.46 -8.59
C GLY A 76 -8.21 -15.92 -8.23
N ASN A 77 -8.87 -16.55 -7.24
CA ASN A 77 -10.22 -16.18 -6.78
C ASN A 77 -10.33 -14.71 -6.30
N LEU A 78 -9.23 -14.11 -5.83
CA LEU A 78 -9.18 -12.71 -5.37
C LEU A 78 -9.55 -11.71 -6.46
N GLY A 79 -9.02 -11.82 -7.69
CA GLY A 79 -9.35 -10.89 -8.77
C GLY A 79 -10.79 -11.03 -9.28
N ALA A 80 -11.33 -12.25 -9.21
CA ALA A 80 -12.65 -12.59 -9.74
C ALA A 80 -13.81 -12.18 -8.83
N SER A 81 -13.67 -12.31 -7.50
CA SER A 81 -14.80 -12.16 -6.58
C SER A 81 -15.17 -10.71 -6.24
N ARG A 82 -14.29 -9.73 -6.50
CA ARG A 82 -14.43 -8.30 -6.07
C ARG A 82 -14.57 -8.11 -4.55
N GLU A 83 -14.64 -9.17 -3.75
CA GLU A 83 -14.78 -9.15 -2.29
C GLU A 83 -13.58 -8.49 -1.62
N TRP A 84 -12.40 -8.55 -2.25
CA TRP A 84 -11.20 -7.83 -1.83
C TRP A 84 -11.39 -6.33 -1.61
N ARG A 85 -12.44 -5.73 -2.19
CA ARG A 85 -12.75 -4.31 -1.95
C ARG A 85 -13.27 -4.05 -0.54
N PHE A 86 -13.89 -5.06 0.07
CA PHE A 86 -14.59 -4.97 1.34
C PHE A 86 -13.95 -5.83 2.43
N GLU A 87 -13.22 -6.86 2.06
CA GLU A 87 -12.51 -7.75 2.98
C GLU A 87 -10.99 -7.52 2.92
N PRO A 88 -10.29 -7.47 4.06
CA PRO A 88 -8.83 -7.32 4.09
C PRO A 88 -8.14 -8.47 3.35
N VAL A 89 -7.23 -8.13 2.44
CA VAL A 89 -6.35 -9.12 1.82
C VAL A 89 -5.24 -9.49 2.80
N MET A 90 -5.29 -10.70 3.35
CA MET A 90 -4.34 -11.21 4.35
C MET A 90 -3.27 -12.08 3.67
N ILE A 91 -2.02 -11.62 3.68
CA ILE A 91 -0.85 -12.32 3.10
C ILE A 91 0.32 -12.29 4.08
N CYS A 92 1.04 -13.41 4.19
CA CYS A 92 2.08 -13.59 5.21
C CYS A 92 3.49 -13.12 4.77
N ASP A 93 3.81 -13.11 3.47
CA ASP A 93 5.15 -12.72 2.97
C ASP A 93 5.04 -12.09 1.57
N GLY A 94 4.63 -10.82 1.53
CA GLY A 94 4.34 -10.12 0.27
C GLY A 94 5.50 -9.31 -0.31
N GLY A 95 6.49 -8.94 0.50
CA GLY A 95 7.59 -8.07 0.09
C GLY A 95 7.12 -6.75 -0.55
N PRO A 96 7.81 -6.25 -1.59
CA PRO A 96 7.44 -5.00 -2.26
C PRO A 96 6.12 -5.06 -3.04
N ASP A 97 5.53 -6.24 -3.22
CA ASP A 97 4.25 -6.42 -3.90
C ASP A 97 3.04 -6.13 -2.99
N PHE A 98 3.26 -5.98 -1.69
CA PHE A 98 2.22 -5.71 -0.69
C PHE A 98 2.67 -4.62 0.27
N TRP A 99 2.01 -3.47 0.20
CA TRP A 99 2.43 -2.31 0.97
C TRP A 99 1.27 -1.42 1.36
N GLY A 100 1.47 -0.64 2.41
CA GLY A 100 0.52 0.27 3.00
C GLY A 100 1.04 1.69 3.01
N LEU A 101 0.12 2.65 2.99
CA LEU A 101 0.43 4.06 3.11
C LEU A 101 -0.67 4.79 3.88
N GLU A 102 -0.29 5.70 4.76
CA GLU A 102 -1.23 6.52 5.52
C GLU A 102 -1.31 7.91 4.89
N PHE A 103 -2.52 8.41 4.67
CA PHE A 103 -2.78 9.77 4.21
C PHE A 103 -3.45 10.58 5.31
N ASP A 104 -2.77 11.63 5.77
CA ASP A 104 -3.28 12.61 6.73
C ASP A 104 -4.27 13.52 5.99
N LEU A 105 -5.57 13.41 6.32
CA LEU A 105 -6.63 14.16 5.63
C LEU A 105 -6.61 15.66 5.94
N GLU A 106 -6.10 16.05 7.11
CA GLU A 106 -6.02 17.46 7.51
C GLU A 106 -4.85 18.16 6.83
N LYS A 107 -3.69 17.48 6.79
CA LYS A 107 -2.46 18.02 6.17
C LYS A 107 -2.32 17.69 4.69
N GLN A 108 -3.22 16.87 4.15
CA GLN A 108 -3.21 16.38 2.77
C GLN A 108 -1.85 15.84 2.32
N ARG A 109 -1.25 14.97 3.14
CA ARG A 109 0.08 14.41 2.87
C ARG A 109 0.14 12.93 3.21
N PHE A 110 0.96 12.21 2.46
CA PHE A 110 1.27 10.81 2.76
C PHE A 110 2.40 10.66 3.76
N GLN A 111 2.31 9.64 4.59
CA GLN A 111 3.28 9.29 5.61
C GLN A 111 3.29 7.77 5.87
N ASN A 112 4.31 7.32 6.61
CA ASN A 112 4.42 5.96 7.12
C ASN A 112 4.21 4.87 6.04
N PRO A 113 5.00 4.85 4.95
CA PRO A 113 4.97 3.72 4.03
C PRO A 113 5.38 2.45 4.78
N ARG A 114 4.57 1.39 4.68
CA ARG A 114 4.82 0.09 5.30
C ARG A 114 4.85 -0.99 4.24
N PHE A 115 5.78 -1.93 4.33
CA PHE A 115 5.87 -3.06 3.41
C PHE A 115 5.65 -4.34 4.21
N ASN A 116 4.94 -5.31 3.61
CA ASN A 116 4.66 -6.58 4.27
C ASN A 116 5.84 -7.54 4.07
N GLY A 117 6.15 -8.35 5.08
CA GLY A 117 7.27 -9.29 5.09
C GLY A 117 8.60 -8.67 5.50
N TRP A 118 9.52 -9.51 5.99
CA TRP A 118 10.87 -9.09 6.28
C TRP A 118 11.69 -9.04 4.98
N LEU A 119 12.39 -7.94 4.73
CA LEU A 119 13.60 -7.96 3.91
C LEU A 119 14.73 -8.39 4.83
N SER A 120 14.81 -9.68 5.15
CA SER A 120 15.88 -10.17 6.00
C SER A 120 16.39 -11.53 5.62
N GLU A 121 17.71 -11.55 5.53
CA GLU A 121 18.70 -12.62 5.62
C GLU A 121 18.18 -14.04 5.41
N CYS A 122 18.48 -14.56 4.21
CA CYS A 122 18.47 -15.99 3.98
C CYS A 122 19.40 -16.70 4.99
N PRO A 123 19.04 -17.91 5.48
CA PRO A 123 19.89 -18.73 6.34
C PRO A 123 21.20 -19.18 5.66
#